data_AF-A0A562IBU8-F1
#
_entry.id   AF-A0A562IBU8-F1
#
_cell.length_a   1.000
_cell.length_b   1.000
_cell.length_c   1.000
_cell.angle_alpha   90.00
_cell.angle_beta   90.00
_cell.angle_gamma   90.00
#
_symmetry.space_group_name_H-M   'P 1'
#
loop_
_entity.id
_entity.type
_entity.pdbx_description
1 polymer ?
#
loop_
_entity_poly.entity_id
_entity_poly.type
_entity_poly.pdbx_seq_one_letter_code
_entity_poly.pdbx_strand_id
1 'polypeptide(L)' 'MGIDDKIANASEDAAGKLKEGAGRATDNERLEAEGRNDQAAANLKQAGEKIKDAFRS' A
#
# COMPACT_ATOMS: atom_id res chain seq x y z
N MET A 1 -11.29 -7.37 16.47
CA MET A 1 -10.34 -6.66 15.60
C MET A 1 -9.05 -6.56 16.38
N GLY A 2 -8.17 -7.52 16.12
CA GLY A 2 -7.07 -7.89 17.00
C GLY A 2 -5.90 -6.94 16.84
N ILE A 3 -5.03 -6.94 17.84
CA ILE A 3 -3.76 -6.21 17.82
C ILE A 3 -2.92 -6.70 16.62
N ASP A 4 -3.10 -7.95 16.21
CA ASP A 4 -2.53 -8.58 15.02
C ASP A 4 -2.93 -7.87 13.71
N ASP A 5 -4.18 -7.42 13.56
CA ASP A 5 -4.62 -6.66 12.37
C ASP A 5 -3.91 -5.30 12.30
N LYS A 6 -3.75 -4.63 13.45
CA LYS A 6 -3.03 -3.34 13.50
C LYS A 6 -1.53 -3.50 13.26
N ILE A 7 -0.94 -4.57 13.77
CA ILE A 7 0.48 -4.86 13.56
C ILE A 7 0.72 -5.26 12.10
N ALA A 8 -0.12 -6.11 11.51
CA ALA A 8 -0.01 -6.49 10.10
C ALA A 8 -0.13 -5.27 9.19
N ASN A 9 -1.11 -4.41 9.44
CA ASN A 9 -1.30 -3.18 8.65
C ASN A 9 -0.11 -2.22 8.82
N ALA A 10 0.42 -2.06 10.04
CA ALA A 10 1.62 -1.26 10.28
C ALA A 10 2.89 -1.88 9.67
N SER A 11 2.95 -3.21 9.58
CA SER A 11 4.06 -3.97 8.99
C SER A 11 4.08 -3.81 7.48
N GLU A 12 2.93 -3.86 6.81
CA GLU A 12 2.81 -3.58 5.37
C GLU A 12 3.17 -2.12 5.05
N ASP A 13 2.71 -1.16 5.86
CA ASP A 13 3.03 0.26 5.71
C ASP A 13 4.54 0.51 5.89
N ALA A 14 5.14 -0.13 6.91
CA ALA A 14 6.58 -0.08 7.16
C ALA A 14 7.39 -0.76 6.06
N ALA A 15 6.94 -1.92 5.56
CA ALA A 15 7.59 -2.65 4.47
C ALA A 15 7.54 -1.86 3.15
N GLY A 16 6.42 -1.19 2.85
CA GLY A 16 6.29 -0.31 1.69
C GLY A 16 7.24 0.88 1.75
N LYS A 17 7.28 1.57 2.90
CA LYS A 17 8.22 2.67 3.14
C LYS A 17 9.68 2.22 3.11
N LEU A 18 9.97 1.02 3.61
CA LEU A 18 11.29 0.41 3.53
C LEU A 18 11.67 0.08 2.08
N LYS A 19 10.78 -0.47 1.26
CA LYS A 19 11.03 -0.69 -0.18
C LYS A 19 11.26 0.62 -0.92
N GLU A 20 10.47 1.66 -0.66
CA GLU A 20 10.68 2.99 -1.26
C GLU A 20 11.99 3.65 -0.78
N GLY A 21 12.34 3.49 0.50
CA GLY A 21 13.57 4.02 1.06
C GLY A 21 14.81 3.28 0.55
N ALA A 22 14.76 1.96 0.52
CA ALA A 22 15.82 1.11 -0.01
C ALA A 22 15.97 1.30 -1.53
N GLY A 23 14.88 1.38 -2.29
CA GLY A 23 14.89 1.66 -3.73
C GLY A 23 15.55 3.01 -4.05
N ARG A 24 15.20 4.07 -3.30
CA ARG A 24 15.87 5.38 -3.41
C ARG A 24 17.35 5.33 -3.04
N ALA A 25 17.70 4.60 -1.97
CA ALA A 25 19.07 4.51 -1.49
C ALA A 25 19.99 3.65 -2.37
N THR A 26 19.43 2.69 -3.10
CA THR A 26 20.18 1.81 -4.02
C THR A 26 20.03 2.18 -5.50
N ASP A 27 19.42 3.33 -5.82
CA ASP A 27 19.13 3.76 -7.20
C ASP A 27 18.40 2.67 -8.00
N ASN A 28 17.55 1.89 -7.31
CA ASN A 28 16.86 0.74 -7.89
C ASN A 28 15.43 1.15 -8.24
N GLU A 29 15.28 1.71 -9.44
CA GLU A 29 14.02 2.19 -10.01
C GLU A 29 12.91 1.13 -9.96
N ARG A 30 13.25 -0.17 -9.99
CA ARG A 30 12.28 -1.26 -9.89
C ARG A 30 11.63 -1.35 -8.52
N LEU A 31 12.40 -1.23 -7.44
CA LEU A 31 11.88 -1.28 -6.06
C LEU A 31 11.00 -0.07 -5.74
N GLU A 32 11.40 1.11 -6.24
CA GLU A 32 10.60 2.32 -6.11
C GLU A 32 9.30 2.24 -6.92
N ALA A 33 9.38 1.75 -8.17
CA ALA A 33 8.21 1.57 -9.01
C ALA A 33 7.24 0.52 -8.45
N GLU A 34 7.73 -0.59 -7.87
CA GLU A 34 6.88 -1.57 -7.18
C GLU A 34 6.14 -0.93 -6.00
N GLY A 35 6.85 -0.22 -5.12
CA GLY A 35 6.22 0.43 -3.96
C GLY A 35 5.15 1.45 -4.34
N ARG A 36 5.42 2.29 -5.35
CA ARG A 36 4.43 3.25 -5.87
C ARG A 36 3.26 2.56 -6.56
N ASN A 37 3.49 1.50 -7.32
CA ASN A 37 2.42 0.75 -7.98
C ASN A 37 1.51 0.05 -6.98
N ASP A 38 2.07 -0.56 -5.94
CA ASP A 38 1.28 -1.17 -4.86
C ASP A 38 0.41 -0.12 -4.15
N GLN A 39 0.96 1.06 -3.84
CA GLN A 39 0.18 2.16 -3.26
C GLN A 39 -0.92 2.67 -4.20
N ALA A 40 -0.64 2.79 -5.50
CA ALA A 40 -1.62 3.23 -6.49
C ALA A 40 -2.75 2.21 -6.66
N ALA A 41 -2.41 0.92 -6.73
CA ALA A 41 -3.36 -0.17 -6.83
C ALA A 41 -4.24 -0.28 -5.58
N ALA A 42 -3.66 -0.12 -4.39
CA ALA A 42 -4.39 -0.09 -3.13
C ALA A 42 -5.38 1.09 -3.07
N ASN A 43 -4.96 2.29 -3.45
CA ASN A 43 -5.83 3.47 -3.54
C ASN A 43 -6.96 3.26 -4.54
N LEU A 44 -6.67 2.70 -5.72
CA LEU A 44 -7.68 2.37 -6.73
C LEU A 44 -8.70 1.36 -6.23
N LYS A 45 -8.25 0.30 -5.54
CA LYS A 45 -9.15 -0.69 -4.93
C LYS A 45 -10.04 -0.03 -3.88
N GLN A 46 -9.49 0.74 -2.95
CA GLN A 46 -10.28 1.44 -1.93
C GLN A 46 -11.28 2.43 -2.53
N ALA A 47 -10.89 3.17 -3.56
CA ALA A 47 -11.79 4.08 -4.26
C ALA A 47 -12.92 3.32 -4.97
N GLY A 48 -12.58 2.21 -5.66
CA GLY A 48 -13.57 1.34 -6.31
C GLY A 48 -14.53 0.70 -5.32
N GLU A 49 -14.06 0.23 -4.17
CA GLU A 49 -14.90 -0.29 -3.10
C GLU A 49 -15.81 0.79 -2.51
N LYS A 50 -15.30 1.99 -2.21
CA LYS A 50 -16.14 3.11 -1.73
C LYS A 50 -17.24 3.48 -2.72
N ILE A 51 -16.93 3.54 -4.01
CA ILE A 51 -17.92 3.78 -5.06
C ILE A 51 -18.95 2.64 -5.05
N LYS A 52 -18.51 1.39 -5.07
CA LYS A 52 -19.39 0.22 -5.09
C LYS A 52 -20.31 0.17 -3.86
N ASP A 53 -19.81 0.53 -2.68
CA ASP A 53 -20.57 0.56 -1.43
C ASP A 53 -21.62 1.69 -1.43
N ALA A 54 -21.25 2.87 -1.96
CA ALA A 54 -22.18 3.98 -2.14
C ALA A 54 -23.28 3.67 -3.17
N PHE A 55 -22.99 2.87 -4.20
CA PHE A 55 -23.96 2.40 -5.20
C PHE A 55 -24.77 1.18 -4.74
N ARG A 56 -24.35 0.50 -3.67
CA ARG A 56 -25.05 -0.65 -3.09
C ARG A 56 -25.97 -0.27 -1.91
N SER A 57 -26.03 1.02 -1.57
CA SER A 57 -27.04 1.60 -0.66
C SER A 57 -28.44 1.60 -1.26
#